data_AF-A0A2R7Y9P8-F1
#
_entry.id   AF-A0A2R7Y9P8-F1
#
_cell.length_a   1.000
_cell.length_b   1.000
_cell.length_c   1.000
_cell.angle_alpha   90.00
_cell.angle_beta   90.00
_cell.angle_gamma   90.00
#
_symmetry.space_group_name_H-M   'P 1'
#
loop_
_entity.id
_entity.type
_entity.pdbx_description
1 polymer ?
#
loop_
_entity_poly.entity_id
_entity_poly.type
_entity_poly.pdbx_seq_one_letter_code
_entity_poly.pdbx_strand_id
1 'polypeptide(L)'
;MDLLFNVLDKTLTGPPIEKREFEFKLVPKTTRDVLKEYGLEKTFDPENPINTDVKLAEKFYEAGYDLALRLGMFCPDTKRRVMFTEEEIKEALRNAPTEVTLGYGKDRVTIRSRRPEDRNPPVAEGSALGMSVSEEYFIPLCMAIAQYKVIDIILAPTLDTINGREIRARTPYESIMGMYEAKYVKEALRRVGRPGMPLHGVEGAPTEYGYFSGFLWGGFEPERTIGIALIPEPVTLSYQILHRVVVNHLVGSPLEAGHMLNIGGYFGSPEGAAVGAVAAQILQTASMFPTVVESTILDARYFANTSREALWATSTSMQARTIGNKVMNLGITSQVSGPCTDMLLYETTTIAIADSVSGVAIEIGTRPAACRYKDYGSALENKFFAEVLKSSAKNLKLTDANEIVRALLPKYEHKLKDPPKGKSFPECTDLRTLRPSKEWLEIYERVWKELEDLGLPRWE
;
A
#
# COMPACT_ATOMS: atom_id res chain seq x y z
N MET A 1 1.10 6.93 -24.89
CA MET A 1 2.43 6.50 -25.37
C MET A 1 3.39 7.67 -25.49
N ASP A 2 3.05 8.78 -26.16
CA ASP A 2 3.95 9.93 -26.32
C ASP A 2 4.46 10.53 -24.99
N LEU A 3 3.59 10.63 -23.97
CA LEU A 3 3.98 11.07 -22.64
C LEU A 3 5.02 10.14 -21.97
N LEU A 4 4.92 8.83 -22.21
CA LEU A 4 5.87 7.85 -21.68
C LEU A 4 7.22 7.93 -22.40
N PHE A 5 7.23 8.16 -23.72
CA PHE A 5 8.48 8.42 -24.44
C PHE A 5 9.19 9.69 -23.93
N ASN A 6 8.46 10.76 -23.62
CA ASN A 6 9.04 11.96 -23.01
C ASN A 6 9.73 11.63 -21.66
N VAL A 7 9.12 10.79 -20.82
CA VAL A 7 9.75 10.33 -19.56
C VAL A 7 11.03 9.55 -19.85
N LEU A 8 11.02 8.65 -20.83
CA LEU A 8 12.21 7.88 -21.24
C LEU A 8 13.31 8.77 -21.83
N ASP A 9 12.96 9.79 -22.61
CA ASP A 9 13.95 10.74 -23.13
C ASP A 9 14.59 11.55 -22.00
N LYS A 10 13.79 11.92 -20.98
CA LYS A 10 14.29 12.61 -19.77
C LYS A 10 15.21 11.72 -18.92
N THR A 11 15.05 10.40 -18.90
CA THR A 11 16.04 9.53 -18.22
C THR A 11 17.40 9.61 -18.90
N LEU A 12 17.45 9.85 -20.22
CA LEU A 12 18.69 9.91 -21.00
C LEU A 12 19.31 11.31 -21.04
N THR A 13 18.49 12.36 -20.97
CA THR A 13 18.90 13.75 -21.23
C THR A 13 18.88 14.64 -19.99
N GLY A 14 18.20 14.24 -18.91
CA GLY A 14 18.05 15.02 -17.69
C GLY A 14 19.36 15.31 -16.95
N PRO A 15 19.41 16.26 -16.00
CA PRO A 15 20.63 16.68 -15.34
C PRO A 15 21.38 15.51 -14.67
N PRO A 16 22.70 15.35 -14.86
CA PRO A 16 23.45 14.28 -14.24
C PRO A 16 23.55 14.49 -12.72
N ILE A 17 23.43 13.41 -11.95
CA ILE A 17 23.67 13.41 -10.51
C ILE A 17 24.06 12.00 -10.06
N GLU A 18 24.97 11.90 -9.09
CA GLU A 18 25.29 10.61 -8.48
C GLU A 18 24.25 10.24 -7.42
N LYS A 19 23.95 8.94 -7.30
CA LYS A 19 22.95 8.41 -6.35
C LYS A 19 23.12 8.98 -4.94
N ARG A 20 24.36 8.93 -4.42
CA ARG A 20 24.67 9.41 -3.07
C ARG A 20 24.45 10.91 -2.91
N GLU A 21 24.69 11.70 -3.96
CA GLU A 21 24.46 13.14 -3.94
C GLU A 21 22.97 13.47 -3.97
N PHE A 22 22.19 12.72 -4.75
CA PHE A 22 20.73 12.85 -4.76
C PHE A 22 20.12 12.49 -3.39
N GLU A 23 20.38 11.27 -2.90
CA GLU A 23 19.73 10.72 -1.70
C GLU A 23 20.21 11.35 -0.39
N PHE A 24 21.51 11.62 -0.23
CA PHE A 24 22.07 12.08 1.05
C PHE A 24 22.35 13.59 1.10
N LYS A 25 22.22 14.32 -0.01
CA LYS A 25 22.42 15.78 -0.02
C LYS A 25 21.22 16.52 -0.57
N LEU A 26 20.81 16.24 -1.80
CA LEU A 26 19.75 17.00 -2.46
C LEU A 26 18.40 16.78 -1.78
N VAL A 27 17.95 15.53 -1.62
CA VAL A 27 16.64 15.21 -1.00
C VAL A 27 16.54 15.78 0.42
N PRO A 28 17.48 15.53 1.36
CA PRO A 28 17.37 16.03 2.72
C PRO A 28 17.45 17.57 2.79
N LYS A 29 18.30 18.19 1.98
CA LYS A 29 18.44 19.65 1.95
C LYS A 29 17.16 20.31 1.45
N THR A 30 16.66 19.90 0.28
CA THR A 30 15.47 20.50 -0.33
C THR A 30 14.23 20.28 0.53
N THR A 31 14.09 19.10 1.15
CA THR A 31 12.99 18.81 2.08
C THR A 31 13.00 19.77 3.26
N ARG A 32 14.16 19.98 3.91
CA ARG A 32 14.29 20.92 5.02
C ARG A 32 13.98 22.36 4.59
N ASP A 33 14.49 22.77 3.43
CA ASP A 33 14.28 24.12 2.91
C ASP A 33 12.77 24.37 2.67
N VAL A 34 12.06 23.40 2.06
CA VAL A 34 10.60 23.45 1.86
C VAL A 34 9.84 23.46 3.20
N LEU A 35 10.16 22.58 4.14
CA LEU A 35 9.48 22.58 5.45
C LEU A 35 9.60 23.93 6.16
N LYS A 36 10.76 24.58 6.05
CA LYS A 36 11.00 25.90 6.62
C LYS A 36 10.22 26.98 5.89
N GLU A 37 10.25 27.00 4.56
CA GLU A 37 9.58 28.01 3.73
C GLU A 37 8.05 28.01 3.93
N TYR A 38 7.44 26.83 4.11
CA TYR A 38 6.00 26.68 4.33
C TYR A 38 5.60 26.68 5.81
N GLY A 39 6.56 26.82 6.73
CA GLY A 39 6.30 26.86 8.18
C GLY A 39 5.76 25.53 8.74
N LEU A 40 6.23 24.41 8.18
CA LEU A 40 5.81 23.05 8.55
C LEU A 40 6.78 22.37 9.53
N GLU A 41 7.91 22.99 9.87
CA GLU A 41 8.83 22.47 10.88
C GLU A 41 8.12 22.32 12.24
N LYS A 42 8.28 21.15 12.88
CA LYS A 42 7.75 20.85 14.22
C LYS A 42 6.22 20.90 14.30
N THR A 43 5.54 20.50 13.23
CA THR A 43 4.07 20.40 13.19
C THR A 43 3.55 19.02 13.59
N PHE A 44 4.43 18.03 13.75
CA PHE A 44 4.03 16.73 14.31
C PHE A 44 3.39 16.89 15.70
N ASP A 45 2.17 16.38 15.84
CA ASP A 45 1.41 16.40 17.08
C ASP A 45 1.26 14.98 17.65
N PRO A 46 2.00 14.64 18.73
CA PRO A 46 1.92 13.32 19.35
C PRO A 46 0.59 13.04 20.09
N GLU A 47 -0.14 14.09 20.45
CA GLU A 47 -1.44 13.96 21.12
C GLU A 47 -2.56 13.68 20.12
N ASN A 48 -2.40 14.08 18.86
CA ASN A 48 -3.35 13.84 17.77
C ASN A 48 -2.72 12.95 16.69
N PRO A 49 -2.62 11.62 16.91
CA PRO A 49 -2.03 10.68 15.97
C PRO A 49 -2.77 10.61 14.61
N ILE A 50 -3.99 11.13 14.51
CA ILE A 50 -4.64 11.40 13.23
C ILE A 50 -4.76 12.92 13.09
N ASN A 51 -4.30 13.46 11.95
CA ASN A 51 -4.47 14.88 11.69
C ASN A 51 -5.96 15.24 11.57
N THR A 52 -6.40 16.19 12.38
CA THR A 52 -7.76 16.74 12.35
C THR A 52 -7.82 18.15 11.76
N ASP A 53 -6.67 18.75 11.40
CA ASP A 53 -6.60 20.06 10.78
C ASP A 53 -6.43 19.96 9.26
N VAL A 54 -7.54 20.11 8.54
CA VAL A 54 -7.56 20.09 7.06
C VAL A 54 -6.66 21.16 6.45
N LYS A 55 -6.51 22.33 7.09
CA LYS A 55 -5.64 23.41 6.57
C LYS A 55 -4.17 23.06 6.68
N LEU A 56 -3.80 22.26 7.67
CA LEU A 56 -2.44 21.72 7.76
C LEU A 56 -2.17 20.80 6.57
N ALA A 57 -3.11 19.91 6.25
CA ALA A 57 -3.00 19.02 5.08
C ALA A 57 -2.92 19.80 3.75
N GLU A 58 -3.71 20.87 3.59
CA GLU A 58 -3.62 21.77 2.42
C GLU A 58 -2.22 22.36 2.27
N LYS A 59 -1.61 22.87 3.35
CA LYS A 59 -0.23 23.39 3.31
C LYS A 59 0.81 22.31 3.00
N PHE A 60 0.63 21.10 3.53
CA PHE A 60 1.49 19.96 3.18
C PHE A 60 1.38 19.60 1.69
N TYR A 61 0.21 19.77 1.08
CA TYR A 61 0.04 19.59 -0.36
C TYR A 61 0.83 20.62 -1.16
N GLU A 62 0.68 21.91 -0.83
CA GLU A 62 1.41 23.00 -1.48
C GLU A 62 2.93 22.80 -1.38
N ALA A 63 3.41 22.47 -0.17
CA ALA A 63 4.81 22.18 0.08
C ALA A 63 5.32 20.95 -0.70
N GLY A 64 4.52 19.87 -0.75
CA GLY A 64 4.87 18.65 -1.48
C GLY A 64 4.89 18.86 -2.99
N TYR A 65 4.01 19.70 -3.52
CA TYR A 65 3.99 20.09 -4.93
C TYR A 65 5.26 20.86 -5.32
N ASP A 66 5.67 21.82 -4.50
CA ASP A 66 6.92 22.56 -4.70
C ASP A 66 8.15 21.63 -4.57
N LEU A 67 8.15 20.75 -3.56
CA LEU A 67 9.20 19.74 -3.40
C LEU A 67 9.31 18.83 -4.64
N ALA A 68 8.19 18.41 -5.22
CA ALA A 68 8.18 17.61 -6.45
C ALA A 68 8.86 18.33 -7.61
N LEU A 69 8.54 19.61 -7.84
CA LEU A 69 9.18 20.44 -8.88
C LEU A 69 10.68 20.61 -8.66
N ARG A 70 11.10 20.82 -7.40
CA ARG A 70 12.50 21.02 -7.04
C ARG A 70 13.32 19.74 -7.15
N LEU A 71 12.73 18.56 -6.92
CA LEU A 71 13.43 17.27 -6.90
C LEU A 71 13.41 16.54 -8.24
N GLY A 72 12.26 16.41 -8.91
CA GLY A 72 12.09 15.39 -9.94
C GLY A 72 12.33 13.97 -9.40
N MET A 73 12.56 13.00 -10.29
CA MET A 73 12.94 11.63 -9.90
C MET A 73 14.38 11.32 -10.29
N PHE A 74 15.01 10.36 -9.63
CA PHE A 74 16.35 9.90 -9.96
C PHE A 74 16.31 8.59 -10.76
N CYS A 75 16.93 8.58 -11.94
CA CYS A 75 17.17 7.37 -12.73
C CYS A 75 18.58 6.83 -12.43
N PRO A 76 18.73 5.72 -11.68
CA PRO A 76 20.04 5.17 -11.33
C PRO A 76 20.80 4.59 -12.53
N ASP A 77 20.07 4.05 -13.51
CA ASP A 77 20.65 3.39 -14.70
C ASP A 77 21.43 4.38 -15.58
N THR A 78 21.00 5.64 -15.62
CA THR A 78 21.63 6.71 -16.40
C THR A 78 22.30 7.77 -15.52
N LYS A 79 22.14 7.67 -14.20
CA LYS A 79 22.62 8.64 -13.19
C LYS A 79 22.15 10.06 -13.48
N ARG A 80 20.85 10.21 -13.74
CA ARG A 80 20.24 11.48 -14.13
C ARG A 80 18.96 11.75 -13.37
N ARG A 81 18.60 13.02 -13.28
CA ARG A 81 17.32 13.48 -12.76
C ARG A 81 16.31 13.62 -13.89
N VAL A 82 15.16 12.96 -13.73
CA VAL A 82 13.97 13.13 -14.55
C VAL A 82 13.21 14.33 -13.99
N MET A 83 13.31 15.46 -14.69
CA MET A 83 12.71 16.74 -14.27
C MET A 83 11.39 16.99 -14.98
N PHE A 84 10.44 17.57 -14.25
CA PHE A 84 9.11 17.90 -14.77
C PHE A 84 8.86 19.40 -14.67
N THR A 85 8.22 19.97 -15.68
CA THR A 85 7.68 21.34 -15.58
C THR A 85 6.38 21.33 -14.78
N GLU A 86 5.96 22.52 -14.36
CA GLU A 86 4.67 22.68 -13.68
C GLU A 86 3.50 22.25 -14.57
N GLU A 87 3.56 22.55 -15.86
CA GLU A 87 2.54 22.13 -16.83
C GLU A 87 2.46 20.61 -16.99
N GLU A 88 3.61 19.92 -17.06
CA GLU A 88 3.66 18.45 -17.15
C GLU A 88 3.03 17.79 -15.93
N ILE A 89 3.34 18.28 -14.72
CA ILE A 89 2.74 17.79 -13.48
C ILE A 89 1.23 18.06 -13.47
N LYS A 90 0.80 19.30 -13.77
CA LYS A 90 -0.63 19.64 -13.79
C LYS A 90 -1.39 18.80 -14.82
N GLU A 91 -0.81 18.56 -16.00
CA GLU A 91 -1.40 17.71 -17.02
C GLU A 91 -1.57 16.28 -16.54
N ALA A 92 -0.52 15.68 -15.95
CA ALA A 92 -0.59 14.33 -15.42
C ALA A 92 -1.66 14.18 -14.34
N LEU A 93 -1.69 15.10 -13.35
CA LEU A 93 -2.70 15.09 -12.29
C LEU A 93 -4.13 15.31 -12.81
N ARG A 94 -4.30 16.15 -13.85
CA ARG A 94 -5.61 16.35 -14.51
C ARG A 94 -6.06 15.11 -15.28
N ASN A 95 -5.13 14.37 -15.88
CA ASN A 95 -5.44 13.20 -16.70
C ASN A 95 -5.50 11.90 -15.89
N ALA A 96 -5.05 11.91 -14.63
CA ALA A 96 -5.13 10.76 -13.75
C ALA A 96 -6.59 10.25 -13.61
N PRO A 97 -6.80 8.92 -13.66
CA PRO A 97 -8.13 8.34 -13.54
C PRO A 97 -8.68 8.55 -12.14
N THR A 98 -9.98 8.86 -12.04
CA THR A 98 -10.68 9.03 -10.76
C THR A 98 -11.50 7.81 -10.37
N GLU A 99 -11.67 6.88 -11.30
CA GLU A 99 -12.33 5.60 -11.07
C GLU A 99 -11.79 4.54 -12.03
N VAL A 100 -11.82 3.28 -11.59
CA VAL A 100 -11.56 2.11 -12.44
C VAL A 100 -12.47 0.97 -11.99
N THR A 101 -13.03 0.23 -12.95
CA THR A 101 -13.85 -0.94 -12.66
C THR A 101 -13.15 -2.19 -13.18
N LEU A 102 -12.99 -3.17 -12.30
CA LEU A 102 -12.24 -4.40 -12.53
C LEU A 102 -13.11 -5.63 -12.27
N GLY A 103 -12.71 -6.74 -12.87
CA GLY A 103 -13.39 -8.01 -12.68
C GLY A 103 -14.69 -8.13 -13.46
N TYR A 104 -15.43 -9.21 -13.22
CA TYR A 104 -16.62 -9.52 -14.00
C TYR A 104 -17.70 -10.24 -13.18
N GLY A 105 -18.89 -10.35 -13.77
CA GLY A 105 -20.06 -10.95 -13.12
C GLY A 105 -20.39 -10.26 -11.80
N LYS A 106 -20.72 -11.08 -10.79
CA LYS A 106 -21.04 -10.64 -9.42
C LYS A 106 -19.83 -10.14 -8.62
N ASP A 107 -18.62 -10.39 -9.11
CA ASP A 107 -17.37 -10.12 -8.41
C ASP A 107 -16.74 -8.78 -8.84
N ARG A 108 -17.42 -8.00 -9.69
CA ARG A 108 -16.95 -6.72 -10.22
C ARG A 108 -16.82 -5.68 -9.10
N VAL A 109 -15.72 -4.94 -9.09
CA VAL A 109 -15.42 -3.90 -8.09
C VAL A 109 -15.08 -2.60 -8.81
N THR A 110 -15.53 -1.47 -8.27
CA THR A 110 -15.12 -0.15 -8.73
C THR A 110 -14.34 0.57 -7.64
N ILE A 111 -13.10 0.93 -7.93
CA ILE A 111 -12.26 1.80 -7.10
C ILE A 111 -12.58 3.24 -7.52
N ARG A 112 -12.72 4.15 -6.55
CA ARG A 112 -12.96 5.57 -6.79
C ARG A 112 -12.07 6.43 -5.91
N SER A 113 -11.66 7.58 -6.43
CA SER A 113 -10.99 8.60 -5.64
C SER A 113 -11.92 9.06 -4.51
N ARG A 114 -11.36 9.21 -3.31
CA ARG A 114 -12.06 9.62 -2.10
C ARG A 114 -11.43 10.89 -1.55
N ARG A 115 -12.18 11.57 -0.68
CA ARG A 115 -11.75 12.75 0.08
C ARG A 115 -11.78 12.41 1.58
N PRO A 116 -11.17 13.23 2.45
CA PRO A 116 -11.31 13.04 3.88
C PRO A 116 -12.78 12.99 4.29
N GLU A 117 -13.13 12.08 5.20
CA GLU A 117 -14.50 11.82 5.70
C GLU A 117 -15.53 11.41 4.62
N ASP A 118 -15.09 10.95 3.44
CA ASP A 118 -16.01 10.40 2.43
C ASP A 118 -16.71 9.13 2.97
N ARG A 119 -18.04 9.11 2.94
CA ARG A 119 -18.85 8.00 3.47
C ARG A 119 -18.93 6.79 2.56
N ASN A 120 -18.50 6.91 1.31
CA ASN A 120 -18.40 5.77 0.42
C ASN A 120 -17.28 4.84 0.93
N PRO A 121 -17.54 3.54 1.13
CA PRO A 121 -16.52 2.61 1.59
C PRO A 121 -15.38 2.52 0.57
N PRO A 122 -14.11 2.57 1.01
CA PRO A 122 -12.99 2.26 0.14
C PRO A 122 -12.99 0.77 -0.23
N VAL A 123 -12.22 0.44 -1.26
CA VAL A 123 -12.01 -0.94 -1.69
C VAL A 123 -11.05 -1.64 -0.73
N ALA A 124 -11.46 -2.79 -0.20
CA ALA A 124 -10.64 -3.60 0.69
C ALA A 124 -9.94 -4.71 -0.10
N GLU A 125 -8.61 -4.65 -0.16
CA GLU A 125 -7.78 -5.66 -0.78
C GLU A 125 -7.20 -6.58 0.30
N GLY A 126 -7.61 -7.86 0.25
CA GLY A 126 -7.15 -8.89 1.18
C GLY A 126 -5.84 -9.49 0.71
N SER A 127 -4.89 -9.64 1.61
CA SER A 127 -3.52 -10.00 1.28
C SER A 127 -2.77 -10.68 2.42
N ALA A 128 -1.64 -11.26 2.03
CA ALA A 128 -0.50 -11.58 2.88
C ALA A 128 0.75 -10.91 2.28
N LEU A 129 0.66 -9.58 2.11
CA LEU A 129 1.51 -8.74 1.25
C LEU A 129 3.01 -9.01 1.47
N GLY A 130 3.71 -9.47 0.44
CA GLY A 130 5.15 -9.78 0.49
C GLY A 130 5.55 -10.94 1.42
N MET A 131 4.61 -11.61 2.07
CA MET A 131 4.90 -12.73 2.96
C MET A 131 5.15 -14.00 2.14
N SER A 132 6.33 -14.57 2.34
CA SER A 132 6.65 -15.91 1.87
C SER A 132 5.70 -16.93 2.49
N VAL A 133 5.13 -17.80 1.65
CA VAL A 133 4.32 -18.94 2.10
C VAL A 133 4.90 -20.26 1.61
N SER A 134 4.67 -21.30 2.40
CA SER A 134 4.88 -22.68 1.98
C SER A 134 3.99 -22.97 0.78
N GLU A 135 4.54 -23.65 -0.23
CA GLU A 135 3.84 -23.89 -1.51
C GLU A 135 2.48 -24.56 -1.32
N GLU A 136 2.37 -25.48 -0.35
CA GLU A 136 1.11 -26.16 -0.02
C GLU A 136 0.02 -25.24 0.57
N TYR A 137 0.41 -24.11 1.18
CA TYR A 137 -0.51 -23.16 1.81
C TYR A 137 -0.92 -22.02 0.89
N PHE A 138 -0.27 -21.82 -0.27
CA PHE A 138 -0.58 -20.73 -1.18
C PHE A 138 -2.07 -20.69 -1.58
N ILE A 139 -2.58 -21.82 -2.12
CA ILE A 139 -3.98 -21.91 -2.55
C ILE A 139 -4.93 -21.87 -1.33
N PRO A 140 -4.72 -22.66 -0.26
CA PRO A 140 -5.54 -22.59 0.96
C PRO A 140 -5.64 -21.20 1.58
N LEU A 141 -4.54 -20.44 1.67
CA LEU A 141 -4.54 -19.09 2.24
C LEU A 141 -5.34 -18.12 1.35
N CYS A 142 -5.09 -18.13 0.03
CA CYS A 142 -5.87 -17.32 -0.91
C CYS A 142 -7.37 -17.65 -0.83
N MET A 143 -7.73 -18.93 -0.77
CA MET A 143 -9.13 -19.37 -0.58
C MET A 143 -9.69 -18.87 0.75
N ALA A 144 -8.91 -19.00 1.83
CA ALA A 144 -9.35 -18.60 3.16
C ALA A 144 -9.67 -17.11 3.22
N ILE A 145 -8.87 -16.24 2.59
CA ILE A 145 -9.11 -14.80 2.52
C ILE A 145 -10.30 -14.50 1.59
N ALA A 146 -10.27 -15.02 0.36
CA ALA A 146 -11.26 -14.69 -0.67
C ALA A 146 -12.69 -15.17 -0.36
N GLN A 147 -12.87 -16.13 0.56
CA GLN A 147 -14.20 -16.59 0.98
C GLN A 147 -15.03 -15.49 1.67
N TYR A 148 -14.38 -14.46 2.23
CA TYR A 148 -15.07 -13.38 2.92
C TYR A 148 -15.55 -12.32 1.92
N LYS A 149 -16.87 -12.10 1.89
CA LYS A 149 -17.51 -11.13 0.97
C LYS A 149 -17.08 -9.67 1.20
N VAL A 150 -16.60 -9.35 2.39
CA VAL A 150 -16.10 -8.00 2.72
C VAL A 150 -14.80 -7.69 2.00
N ILE A 151 -14.06 -8.71 1.52
CA ILE A 151 -12.86 -8.56 0.70
C ILE A 151 -13.26 -8.38 -0.76
N ASP A 152 -12.76 -7.32 -1.40
CA ASP A 152 -13.11 -6.92 -2.76
C ASP A 152 -12.07 -7.39 -3.78
N ILE A 153 -10.78 -7.29 -3.44
CA ILE A 153 -9.63 -7.64 -4.30
C ILE A 153 -8.70 -8.59 -3.52
N ILE A 154 -7.96 -9.45 -4.22
CA ILE A 154 -6.90 -10.27 -3.62
C ILE A 154 -5.55 -9.91 -4.22
N LEU A 155 -4.57 -9.71 -3.34
CA LEU A 155 -3.14 -9.81 -3.64
C LEU A 155 -2.63 -11.15 -3.11
N ALA A 156 -1.94 -11.88 -3.98
CA ALA A 156 -1.39 -13.18 -3.60
C ALA A 156 -0.19 -13.03 -2.64
N PRO A 157 0.09 -14.01 -1.77
CA PRO A 157 1.37 -14.09 -1.07
C PRO A 157 2.51 -14.40 -2.05
N THR A 158 3.75 -14.47 -1.57
CA THR A 158 4.90 -14.84 -2.40
C THR A 158 5.23 -16.34 -2.28
N LEU A 159 5.58 -16.95 -3.42
CA LEU A 159 6.06 -18.34 -3.46
C LEU A 159 7.57 -18.37 -3.20
N ASP A 160 8.02 -19.18 -2.24
CA ASP A 160 9.46 -19.49 -2.08
C ASP A 160 9.89 -20.64 -3.00
N THR A 161 8.96 -21.56 -3.28
CA THR A 161 9.22 -22.74 -4.11
C THR A 161 8.11 -22.97 -5.13
N ILE A 162 8.48 -23.55 -6.26
CA ILE A 162 7.55 -24.13 -7.23
C ILE A 162 7.98 -25.54 -7.55
N ASN A 163 7.04 -26.47 -7.38
CA ASN A 163 7.27 -27.90 -7.50
C ASN A 163 8.50 -28.32 -6.68
N GLY A 164 8.58 -27.83 -5.43
CA GLY A 164 9.67 -28.11 -4.49
C GLY A 164 11.03 -27.50 -4.84
N ARG A 165 11.11 -26.58 -5.81
CA ARG A 165 12.36 -25.91 -6.21
C ARG A 165 12.34 -24.46 -5.80
N GLU A 166 13.43 -24.01 -5.19
CA GLU A 166 13.64 -22.63 -4.78
C GLU A 166 13.56 -21.67 -5.97
N ILE A 167 12.76 -20.61 -5.83
CA ILE A 167 12.67 -19.54 -6.81
C ILE A 167 13.84 -18.59 -6.59
N ARG A 168 14.61 -18.33 -7.66
CA ARG A 168 15.75 -17.42 -7.61
C ARG A 168 15.58 -16.31 -8.62
N ALA A 169 15.77 -15.07 -8.17
CA ALA A 169 15.74 -13.88 -9.01
C ALA A 169 16.74 -13.99 -10.17
N ARG A 170 16.37 -13.46 -11.33
CA ARG A 170 17.15 -13.45 -12.59
C ARG A 170 17.49 -14.85 -13.11
N THR A 171 16.67 -15.84 -12.77
CA THR A 171 16.74 -17.20 -13.34
C THR A 171 15.40 -17.57 -13.98
N PRO A 172 15.36 -18.59 -14.87
CA PRO A 172 14.09 -19.04 -15.45
C PRO A 172 13.03 -19.46 -14.43
N TYR A 173 13.42 -19.81 -13.19
CA TYR A 173 12.46 -20.09 -12.11
C TYR A 173 11.58 -18.89 -11.78
N GLU A 174 12.12 -17.68 -11.87
CA GLU A 174 11.36 -16.44 -11.63
C GLU A 174 10.27 -16.24 -12.69
N SER A 175 10.57 -16.50 -13.97
CA SER A 175 9.58 -16.41 -15.04
C SER A 175 8.53 -17.53 -14.95
N ILE A 176 8.90 -18.71 -14.44
CA ILE A 176 7.90 -19.74 -14.13
C ILE A 176 7.01 -19.26 -12.99
N MET A 177 7.59 -18.62 -11.98
CA MET A 177 6.86 -18.11 -10.82
C MET A 177 5.80 -17.08 -11.19
N GLY A 178 6.10 -16.08 -12.01
CA GLY A 178 5.10 -15.05 -12.35
C GLY A 178 3.84 -15.65 -12.99
N MET A 179 4.00 -16.66 -13.84
CA MET A 179 2.88 -17.41 -14.43
C MET A 179 2.14 -18.29 -13.41
N TYR A 180 2.87 -18.93 -12.49
CA TYR A 180 2.29 -19.85 -11.50
C TYR A 180 1.53 -19.12 -10.39
N GLU A 181 2.01 -17.96 -9.94
CA GLU A 181 1.30 -17.07 -9.03
C GLU A 181 -0.11 -16.78 -9.57
N ALA A 182 -0.19 -16.32 -10.83
CA ALA A 182 -1.45 -16.06 -11.50
C ALA A 182 -2.35 -17.31 -11.56
N LYS A 183 -1.79 -18.48 -11.93
CA LYS A 183 -2.58 -19.72 -12.02
C LYS A 183 -3.13 -20.16 -10.67
N TYR A 184 -2.32 -20.09 -9.62
CA TYR A 184 -2.70 -20.56 -8.30
C TYR A 184 -3.74 -19.65 -7.64
N VAL A 185 -3.59 -18.33 -7.74
CA VAL A 185 -4.58 -17.40 -7.18
C VAL A 185 -5.92 -17.53 -7.91
N LYS A 186 -5.90 -17.72 -9.24
CA LYS A 186 -7.11 -17.98 -10.04
C LYS A 186 -7.80 -19.28 -9.67
N GLU A 187 -7.04 -20.33 -9.41
CA GLU A 187 -7.59 -21.60 -8.94
C GLU A 187 -8.22 -21.45 -7.55
N ALA A 188 -7.61 -20.70 -6.63
CA ALA A 188 -8.19 -20.38 -5.33
C ALA A 188 -9.54 -19.66 -5.48
N LEU A 189 -9.59 -18.60 -6.30
CA LEU A 189 -10.80 -17.84 -6.59
C LEU A 189 -11.92 -18.70 -7.21
N ARG A 190 -11.58 -19.60 -8.14
CA ARG A 190 -12.53 -20.55 -8.73
C ARG A 190 -13.12 -21.49 -7.68
N ARG A 191 -12.30 -22.01 -6.75
CA ARG A 191 -12.74 -22.93 -5.69
C ARG A 191 -13.68 -22.29 -4.67
N VAL A 192 -13.55 -20.98 -4.43
CA VAL A 192 -14.48 -20.23 -3.55
C VAL A 192 -15.64 -19.59 -4.31
N GLY A 193 -15.78 -19.86 -5.61
CA GLY A 193 -16.91 -19.39 -6.41
C GLY A 193 -16.89 -17.88 -6.70
N ARG A 194 -15.70 -17.27 -6.73
CA ARG A 194 -15.46 -15.86 -7.07
C ARG A 194 -14.47 -15.68 -8.23
N PRO A 195 -14.62 -16.41 -9.36
CA PRO A 195 -13.63 -16.40 -10.43
C PRO A 195 -13.43 -15.02 -11.08
N GLY A 196 -14.42 -14.12 -10.96
CA GLY A 196 -14.35 -12.77 -11.52
C GLY A 196 -13.75 -11.71 -10.61
N MET A 197 -13.32 -12.08 -9.40
CA MET A 197 -12.73 -11.16 -8.44
C MET A 197 -11.47 -10.51 -9.02
N PRO A 198 -11.29 -9.19 -8.87
CA PRO A 198 -10.06 -8.53 -9.27
C PRO A 198 -8.84 -9.05 -8.50
N LEU A 199 -7.69 -8.90 -9.12
CA LEU A 199 -6.39 -9.30 -8.62
C LEU A 199 -5.45 -8.11 -8.57
N HIS A 200 -4.41 -8.23 -7.76
CA HIS A 200 -3.26 -7.35 -7.76
C HIS A 200 -2.01 -8.23 -7.90
N GLY A 201 -1.10 -7.89 -8.82
CA GLY A 201 0.09 -8.70 -9.12
C GLY A 201 1.00 -8.04 -10.15
N VAL A 202 2.19 -8.55 -10.46
CA VAL A 202 2.79 -9.81 -10.00
C VAL A 202 3.60 -9.54 -8.72
N GLU A 203 3.16 -10.07 -7.60
CA GLU A 203 3.73 -9.77 -6.27
C GLU A 203 5.09 -10.45 -6.06
N GLY A 204 5.16 -11.74 -6.39
CA GLY A 204 6.35 -12.56 -6.19
C GLY A 204 7.51 -12.21 -7.11
N ALA A 205 7.38 -11.22 -8.00
CA ALA A 205 8.39 -10.87 -8.98
C ALA A 205 9.42 -9.88 -8.40
N PRO A 206 10.65 -10.32 -8.05
CA PRO A 206 11.70 -9.40 -7.64
C PRO A 206 12.27 -8.58 -8.81
N THR A 207 12.13 -9.04 -10.05
CA THR A 207 12.61 -8.36 -11.26
C THR A 207 11.52 -8.22 -12.31
N GLU A 208 11.87 -7.59 -13.43
CA GLU A 208 11.02 -7.47 -14.62
C GLU A 208 10.73 -8.83 -15.28
N TYR A 209 11.60 -9.84 -15.15
CA TYR A 209 11.40 -11.15 -15.79
C TYR A 209 10.20 -11.91 -15.23
N GLY A 210 10.05 -11.93 -13.90
CA GLY A 210 8.87 -12.51 -13.26
C GLY A 210 7.61 -11.72 -13.64
N TYR A 211 7.72 -10.40 -13.63
CA TYR A 211 6.61 -9.51 -13.95
C TYR A 211 6.07 -9.72 -15.38
N PHE A 212 6.97 -9.73 -16.38
CA PHE A 212 6.60 -9.98 -17.78
C PHE A 212 5.91 -11.32 -17.96
N SER A 213 6.45 -12.37 -17.31
CA SER A 213 5.91 -13.72 -17.41
C SER A 213 4.51 -13.85 -16.83
N GLY A 214 4.19 -13.08 -15.79
CA GLY A 214 2.88 -13.09 -15.17
C GLY A 214 1.79 -12.51 -16.07
N PHE A 215 2.11 -11.61 -16.99
CA PHE A 215 1.17 -11.06 -17.97
C PHE A 215 1.19 -11.76 -19.34
N LEU A 216 1.93 -12.87 -19.48
CA LEU A 216 1.81 -13.72 -20.67
C LEU A 216 0.42 -14.38 -20.76
N TRP A 217 0.03 -14.81 -21.95
CA TRP A 217 -1.24 -15.50 -22.17
C TRP A 217 -1.40 -16.70 -21.23
N GLY A 218 -2.51 -16.74 -20.50
CA GLY A 218 -2.80 -17.73 -19.45
C GLY A 218 -2.41 -17.31 -18.03
N GLY A 219 -1.63 -16.24 -17.87
CA GLY A 219 -1.27 -15.59 -16.62
C GLY A 219 -2.36 -14.63 -16.12
N PHE A 220 -1.99 -13.51 -15.53
CA PHE A 220 -2.91 -12.45 -15.11
C PHE A 220 -3.62 -11.83 -16.31
N GLU A 221 -4.94 -11.64 -16.18
CA GLU A 221 -5.74 -10.99 -17.20
C GLU A 221 -5.78 -9.47 -16.98
N PRO A 222 -5.38 -8.64 -17.98
CA PRO A 222 -5.30 -7.18 -17.84
C PRO A 222 -6.58 -6.49 -17.35
N GLU A 223 -7.74 -6.96 -17.79
CA GLU A 223 -9.06 -6.36 -17.49
C GLU A 223 -9.51 -6.51 -16.04
N ARG A 224 -8.80 -7.30 -15.24
CA ARG A 224 -9.13 -7.53 -13.83
C ARG A 224 -7.92 -7.56 -12.90
N THR A 225 -6.74 -7.21 -13.39
CA THR A 225 -5.51 -7.21 -12.60
C THR A 225 -4.94 -5.81 -12.54
N ILE A 226 -4.65 -5.33 -11.34
CA ILE A 226 -3.80 -4.15 -11.11
C ILE A 226 -2.35 -4.65 -11.14
N GLY A 227 -1.53 -4.04 -11.99
CA GLY A 227 -0.10 -4.28 -12.07
C GLY A 227 0.68 -3.59 -10.97
N ILE A 228 1.74 -4.21 -10.46
CA ILE A 228 2.58 -3.64 -9.38
C ILE A 228 3.86 -3.01 -9.94
N ALA A 229 4.00 -1.69 -9.80
CA ALA A 229 5.26 -0.97 -9.97
C ALA A 229 5.68 -0.26 -8.67
N LEU A 230 6.07 -1.07 -7.68
CA LEU A 230 6.60 -0.63 -6.40
C LEU A 230 8.07 -0.17 -6.54
N ILE A 231 8.35 1.11 -6.31
CA ILE A 231 9.70 1.67 -6.27
C ILE A 231 10.30 1.51 -4.86
N PRO A 232 11.52 0.95 -4.72
CA PRO A 232 12.15 0.78 -3.40
C PRO A 232 12.45 2.10 -2.69
N GLU A 233 12.66 3.18 -3.45
CA GLU A 233 12.98 4.51 -2.94
C GLU A 233 12.00 5.53 -3.54
N PRO A 234 11.36 6.38 -2.74
CA PRO A 234 10.13 7.14 -3.09
C PRO A 234 10.27 8.10 -4.28
N VAL A 235 11.49 8.50 -4.64
CA VAL A 235 11.76 9.43 -5.74
C VAL A 235 12.79 8.86 -6.72
N THR A 236 12.80 7.54 -6.90
CA THR A 236 13.71 6.82 -7.80
C THR A 236 12.91 6.11 -8.90
N LEU A 237 13.35 6.24 -10.14
CA LEU A 237 12.72 5.68 -11.34
C LEU A 237 13.74 4.85 -12.12
N SER A 238 13.94 3.60 -11.71
CA SER A 238 14.86 2.68 -12.40
C SER A 238 14.24 2.05 -13.64
N TYR A 239 15.09 1.55 -14.54
CA TYR A 239 14.65 0.84 -15.74
C TYR A 239 13.90 -0.45 -15.41
N GLN A 240 14.29 -1.14 -14.34
CA GLN A 240 13.55 -2.28 -13.80
C GLN A 240 12.07 -1.95 -13.52
N ILE A 241 11.80 -0.77 -12.96
CA ILE A 241 10.42 -0.31 -12.69
C ILE A 241 9.76 0.16 -13.97
N LEU A 242 10.44 0.95 -14.79
CA LEU A 242 9.89 1.44 -16.07
C LEU A 242 9.52 0.31 -17.01
N HIS A 243 10.21 -0.82 -16.97
CA HIS A 243 9.82 -2.03 -17.69
C HIS A 243 8.42 -2.53 -17.29
N ARG A 244 8.09 -2.53 -15.99
CA ARG A 244 6.75 -2.91 -15.49
C ARG A 244 5.69 -1.91 -15.96
N VAL A 245 6.00 -0.62 -15.82
CA VAL A 245 5.15 0.48 -16.29
C VAL A 245 4.81 0.31 -17.77
N VAL A 246 5.84 0.14 -18.62
CA VAL A 246 5.68 -0.04 -20.07
C VAL A 246 4.80 -1.24 -20.38
N VAL A 247 5.02 -2.39 -19.72
CA VAL A 247 4.21 -3.59 -19.96
C VAL A 247 2.74 -3.33 -19.65
N ASN A 248 2.40 -2.73 -18.51
CA ASN A 248 1.01 -2.43 -18.17
C ASN A 248 0.33 -1.51 -19.17
N HIS A 249 1.03 -0.45 -19.62
CA HIS A 249 0.52 0.44 -20.66
C HIS A 249 0.31 -0.28 -22.00
N LEU A 250 1.20 -1.21 -22.36
CA LEU A 250 1.08 -1.99 -23.61
C LEU A 250 -0.06 -3.01 -23.57
N VAL A 251 -0.29 -3.67 -22.43
CA VAL A 251 -1.36 -4.68 -22.29
C VAL A 251 -2.70 -4.09 -21.85
N GLY A 252 -2.75 -2.79 -21.49
CA GLY A 252 -3.95 -2.11 -21.05
C GLY A 252 -4.43 -2.53 -19.64
N SER A 253 -3.51 -2.98 -18.79
CA SER A 253 -3.81 -3.33 -17.39
C SER A 253 -3.67 -2.09 -16.50
N PRO A 254 -4.61 -1.84 -15.57
CA PRO A 254 -4.42 -0.84 -14.53
C PRO A 254 -3.10 -1.02 -13.79
N LEU A 255 -2.55 0.07 -13.29
CA LEU A 255 -1.21 0.08 -12.71
C LEU A 255 -1.23 0.75 -11.35
N GLU A 256 -0.65 0.10 -10.36
CA GLU A 256 -0.15 0.71 -9.14
C GLU A 256 1.25 1.27 -9.40
N ALA A 257 1.46 2.55 -9.08
CA ALA A 257 2.79 3.07 -8.80
C ALA A 257 2.91 3.25 -7.28
N GLY A 258 3.84 2.56 -6.64
CA GLY A 258 3.91 2.54 -5.18
C GLY A 258 5.28 2.85 -4.62
N HIS A 259 5.36 3.36 -3.41
CA HIS A 259 6.55 3.35 -2.56
C HIS A 259 6.18 3.30 -1.08
N MET A 260 7.06 2.71 -0.26
CA MET A 260 7.01 2.87 1.19
C MET A 260 8.08 3.87 1.64
N LEU A 261 7.65 5.07 2.02
CA LEU A 261 8.56 6.09 2.55
C LEU A 261 8.83 5.80 4.02
N ASN A 262 10.07 6.01 4.47
CA ASN A 262 10.45 5.76 5.86
C ASN A 262 10.71 7.06 6.64
N ILE A 263 10.05 7.23 7.79
CA ILE A 263 10.48 8.16 8.84
C ILE A 263 11.86 7.72 9.32
N GLY A 264 12.80 8.65 9.38
CA GLY A 264 14.22 8.36 9.62
C GLY A 264 15.02 8.01 8.36
N GLY A 265 14.38 7.96 7.19
CA GLY A 265 15.03 7.85 5.87
C GLY A 265 15.54 9.21 5.35
N TYR A 266 15.70 9.33 4.02
CA TYR A 266 16.25 10.53 3.38
C TYR A 266 15.42 11.80 3.59
N PHE A 267 14.12 11.64 3.82
CA PHE A 267 13.21 12.76 4.11
C PHE A 267 13.22 13.15 5.59
N GLY A 268 13.84 12.35 6.47
CA GLY A 268 14.09 12.70 7.86
C GLY A 268 12.87 12.54 8.78
N SER A 269 12.33 13.65 9.27
CA SER A 269 11.31 13.68 10.33
C SER A 269 9.93 13.20 9.85
N PRO A 270 8.93 13.03 10.75
CA PRO A 270 7.55 12.76 10.34
C PRO A 270 6.99 13.80 9.37
N GLU A 271 7.30 15.08 9.56
CA GLU A 271 6.90 16.15 8.63
C GLU A 271 7.60 16.02 7.28
N GLY A 272 8.89 15.72 7.29
CA GLY A 272 9.66 15.45 6.08
C GLY A 272 9.11 14.25 5.32
N ALA A 273 8.74 13.20 6.03
CA ALA A 273 8.10 12.02 5.47
C ALA A 273 6.74 12.33 4.85
N ALA A 274 5.90 13.13 5.53
CA ALA A 274 4.59 13.54 5.03
C ALA A 274 4.72 14.36 3.72
N VAL A 275 5.56 15.41 3.71
CA VAL A 275 5.77 16.23 2.50
C VAL A 275 6.45 15.44 1.38
N GLY A 276 7.34 14.51 1.73
CA GLY A 276 8.00 13.62 0.77
C GLY A 276 7.05 12.65 0.09
N ALA A 277 6.10 12.07 0.83
CA ALA A 277 5.09 11.16 0.28
C ALA A 277 4.12 11.89 -0.66
N VAL A 278 3.77 13.15 -0.35
CA VAL A 278 3.02 14.00 -1.28
C VAL A 278 3.82 14.22 -2.57
N ALA A 279 5.09 14.63 -2.46
CA ALA A 279 5.94 14.90 -3.62
C ALA A 279 6.13 13.66 -4.50
N ALA A 280 6.36 12.52 -3.87
CA ALA A 280 6.53 11.24 -4.54
C ALA A 280 5.26 10.80 -5.29
N GLN A 281 4.07 10.92 -4.69
CA GLN A 281 2.80 10.63 -5.39
C GLN A 281 2.62 11.47 -6.66
N ILE A 282 2.93 12.76 -6.56
CA ILE A 282 2.85 13.69 -7.70
C ILE A 282 3.82 13.25 -8.80
N LEU A 283 5.07 12.94 -8.43
CA LEU A 283 6.11 12.52 -9.36
C LEU A 283 5.82 11.16 -10.00
N GLN A 284 5.31 10.19 -9.24
CA GLN A 284 4.87 8.90 -9.77
C GLN A 284 3.69 9.07 -10.74
N THR A 285 2.76 9.98 -10.45
CA THR A 285 1.66 10.28 -11.37
C THR A 285 2.19 10.86 -12.69
N ALA A 286 3.15 11.77 -12.62
CA ALA A 286 3.77 12.42 -13.79
C ALA A 286 4.73 11.52 -14.60
N SER A 287 5.31 10.50 -13.97
CA SER A 287 6.32 9.64 -14.60
C SER A 287 5.80 8.28 -15.06
N MET A 288 4.82 7.72 -14.35
CA MET A 288 4.37 6.34 -14.54
C MET A 288 2.94 6.26 -15.08
N PHE A 289 2.18 7.35 -15.05
CA PHE A 289 0.76 7.42 -15.45
C PHE A 289 -0.09 6.29 -14.86
N PRO A 290 -0.04 6.07 -13.53
CA PRO A 290 -0.69 4.94 -12.89
C PRO A 290 -2.20 5.12 -12.77
N THR A 291 -2.89 4.02 -12.48
CA THR A 291 -4.31 4.03 -12.10
C THR A 291 -4.49 4.35 -10.63
N VAL A 292 -3.67 3.76 -9.76
CA VAL A 292 -3.66 4.02 -8.31
C VAL A 292 -2.23 4.32 -7.86
N VAL A 293 -2.08 5.14 -6.82
CA VAL A 293 -0.76 5.48 -6.27
C VAL A 293 -0.65 5.12 -4.80
N GLU A 294 0.32 4.27 -4.49
CA GLU A 294 0.69 3.91 -3.12
C GLU A 294 1.81 4.84 -2.64
N SER A 295 1.63 5.42 -1.45
CA SER A 295 2.63 6.28 -0.82
C SER A 295 2.52 6.18 0.71
N THR A 296 2.64 4.95 1.22
CA THR A 296 2.54 4.67 2.66
C THR A 296 3.79 5.16 3.37
N ILE A 297 3.64 5.61 4.61
CA ILE A 297 4.76 6.05 5.46
C ILE A 297 4.97 5.03 6.58
N LEU A 298 6.13 4.39 6.60
CA LEU A 298 6.57 3.51 7.67
C LEU A 298 7.49 4.24 8.64
N ASP A 299 7.48 3.80 9.89
CA ASP A 299 8.49 4.15 10.88
C ASP A 299 9.68 3.21 10.77
N ALA A 300 10.86 3.71 10.38
CA ALA A 300 12.05 2.86 10.19
C ALA A 300 12.49 2.11 11.46
N ARG A 301 12.10 2.59 12.65
CA ARG A 301 12.44 1.93 13.92
C ARG A 301 11.73 0.58 14.08
N TYR A 302 10.55 0.44 13.47
CA TYR A 302 9.65 -0.71 13.64
C TYR A 302 9.33 -1.42 12.33
N PHE A 303 9.50 -0.73 11.20
CA PHE A 303 9.13 -1.15 9.85
C PHE A 303 7.61 -1.36 9.68
N ALA A 304 6.82 -0.44 10.25
CA ALA A 304 5.36 -0.44 10.29
C ALA A 304 4.79 0.98 10.33
N ASN A 305 3.50 1.13 10.04
CA ASN A 305 2.81 2.43 10.02
C ASN A 305 1.84 2.64 11.20
N THR A 306 2.06 1.93 12.30
CA THR A 306 1.17 1.92 13.48
C THR A 306 1.66 2.78 14.66
N SER A 307 2.86 3.37 14.58
CA SER A 307 3.37 4.29 15.61
C SER A 307 2.67 5.65 15.52
N ARG A 308 2.70 6.46 16.59
CA ARG A 308 2.10 7.81 16.59
C ARG A 308 2.65 8.67 15.45
N GLU A 309 3.96 8.63 15.26
CA GLU A 309 4.64 9.37 14.21
C GLU A 309 4.19 8.93 12.82
N ALA A 310 4.05 7.62 12.59
CA ALA A 310 3.63 7.09 11.29
C ALA A 310 2.14 7.30 11.02
N LEU A 311 1.27 7.16 12.02
CA LEU A 311 -0.16 7.44 11.90
C LEU A 311 -0.40 8.92 11.58
N TRP A 312 0.31 9.83 12.27
CA TRP A 312 0.18 11.26 12.02
C TRP A 312 0.69 11.61 10.62
N ALA A 313 1.86 11.12 10.24
CA ALA A 313 2.45 11.41 8.94
C ALA A 313 1.60 10.82 7.79
N THR A 314 1.11 9.59 7.94
CA THR A 314 0.29 8.91 6.93
C THR A 314 -1.06 9.61 6.78
N SER A 315 -1.77 9.90 7.87
CA SER A 315 -3.05 10.63 7.80
C SER A 315 -2.88 12.02 7.20
N THR A 316 -1.87 12.78 7.63
CA THR A 316 -1.57 14.12 7.09
C THR A 316 -1.27 14.06 5.59
N SER A 317 -0.40 13.14 5.15
CA SER A 317 -0.04 12.96 3.74
C SER A 317 -1.22 12.47 2.90
N MET A 318 -1.98 11.49 3.39
CA MET A 318 -3.17 10.98 2.70
C MET A 318 -4.20 12.09 2.50
N GLN A 319 -4.49 12.87 3.55
CA GLN A 319 -5.38 14.04 3.45
C GLN A 319 -4.83 15.08 2.47
N ALA A 320 -3.54 15.41 2.53
CA ALA A 320 -2.92 16.37 1.62
C ALA A 320 -3.09 15.93 0.15
N ARG A 321 -2.78 14.67 -0.16
CA ARG A 321 -2.91 14.08 -1.50
C ARG A 321 -4.35 14.03 -1.98
N THR A 322 -5.27 13.60 -1.11
CA THR A 322 -6.69 13.50 -1.46
C THR A 322 -7.36 14.86 -1.57
N ILE A 323 -6.90 15.91 -0.87
CA ILE A 323 -7.40 17.29 -1.02
C ILE A 323 -6.81 17.96 -2.26
N GLY A 324 -5.51 17.81 -2.49
CA GLY A 324 -4.79 18.56 -3.51
C GLY A 324 -5.01 18.07 -4.95
N ASN A 325 -5.36 16.80 -5.13
CA ASN A 325 -5.66 16.25 -6.46
C ASN A 325 -6.74 15.15 -6.41
N LYS A 326 -6.96 14.48 -7.54
CA LYS A 326 -8.03 13.49 -7.76
C LYS A 326 -7.51 12.06 -8.00
N VAL A 327 -6.21 11.84 -7.80
CA VAL A 327 -5.60 10.52 -7.95
C VAL A 327 -6.22 9.56 -6.94
N MET A 328 -6.42 8.30 -7.34
CA MET A 328 -6.83 7.25 -6.42
C MET A 328 -5.62 6.84 -5.57
N ASN A 329 -5.67 7.11 -4.26
CA ASN A 329 -4.58 6.78 -3.35
C ASN A 329 -4.78 5.37 -2.78
N LEU A 330 -3.70 4.60 -2.80
CA LEU A 330 -3.60 3.28 -2.18
C LEU A 330 -2.89 3.40 -0.82
N GLY A 331 -3.40 2.71 0.19
CA GLY A 331 -2.78 2.56 1.51
C GLY A 331 -2.39 1.10 1.80
N ILE A 332 -1.54 0.89 2.79
CA ILE A 332 -1.13 -0.45 3.24
C ILE A 332 -1.26 -0.54 4.75
N THR A 333 -1.95 -1.57 5.24
CA THR A 333 -1.99 -1.91 6.65
C THR A 333 -0.77 -2.76 7.04
N SER A 334 0.28 -2.11 7.57
CA SER A 334 1.57 -2.74 7.89
C SER A 334 1.82 -2.85 9.39
N GLN A 335 1.55 -4.03 9.94
CA GLN A 335 1.66 -4.35 11.37
C GLN A 335 3.00 -5.02 11.70
N VAL A 336 3.44 -4.92 12.96
CA VAL A 336 4.63 -5.64 13.46
C VAL A 336 4.30 -6.90 14.25
N SER A 337 3.09 -7.04 14.79
CA SER A 337 2.65 -8.27 15.47
C SER A 337 2.08 -9.30 14.49
N GLY A 338 2.08 -10.57 14.90
CA GLY A 338 1.57 -11.66 14.06
C GLY A 338 0.13 -12.10 14.39
N PRO A 339 -0.42 -13.02 13.59
CA PRO A 339 -1.80 -13.49 13.72
C PRO A 339 -2.08 -14.17 15.06
N CYS A 340 -3.36 -14.29 15.41
CA CYS A 340 -3.78 -14.85 16.69
C CYS A 340 -3.32 -14.02 17.90
N THR A 341 -3.21 -12.69 17.73
CA THR A 341 -2.90 -11.73 18.80
C THR A 341 -3.88 -10.56 18.76
N ASP A 342 -4.20 -10.00 19.92
CA ASP A 342 -4.99 -8.78 20.03
C ASP A 342 -4.23 -7.55 19.52
N MET A 343 -2.92 -7.51 19.75
CA MET A 343 -2.03 -6.48 19.23
C MET A 343 -2.14 -6.32 17.71
N LEU A 344 -2.23 -7.42 16.94
CA LEU A 344 -2.40 -7.33 15.48
C LEU A 344 -3.69 -6.62 15.13
N LEU A 345 -4.78 -6.90 15.84
CA LEU A 345 -6.08 -6.28 15.57
C LEU A 345 -6.09 -4.82 16.03
N TYR A 346 -5.41 -4.45 17.13
CA TYR A 346 -5.25 -3.04 17.51
C TYR A 346 -4.42 -2.26 16.49
N GLU A 347 -3.29 -2.79 16.04
CA GLU A 347 -2.47 -2.16 15.00
C GLU A 347 -3.25 -2.02 13.69
N THR A 348 -3.98 -3.06 13.29
CA THR A 348 -4.86 -3.05 12.11
C THR A 348 -5.92 -1.97 12.24
N THR A 349 -6.52 -1.84 13.43
CA THR A 349 -7.57 -0.86 13.66
C THR A 349 -7.04 0.56 13.52
N THR A 350 -5.90 0.87 14.15
CA THR A 350 -5.38 2.24 14.14
C THR A 350 -4.98 2.70 12.75
N ILE A 351 -4.36 1.82 11.97
CA ILE A 351 -3.97 2.12 10.58
C ILE A 351 -5.22 2.24 9.69
N ALA A 352 -6.10 1.24 9.68
CA ALA A 352 -7.25 1.22 8.79
C ALA A 352 -8.24 2.36 9.08
N ILE A 353 -8.42 2.74 10.36
CA ILE A 353 -9.19 3.94 10.72
C ILE A 353 -8.53 5.17 10.09
N ALA A 354 -7.23 5.38 10.33
CA ALA A 354 -6.50 6.57 9.90
C ALA A 354 -6.55 6.77 8.38
N ASP A 355 -6.31 5.71 7.61
CA ASP A 355 -6.34 5.76 6.14
C ASP A 355 -7.78 5.92 5.61
N SER A 356 -8.74 5.21 6.20
CA SER A 356 -10.15 5.28 5.82
C SER A 356 -10.72 6.70 5.90
N VAL A 357 -10.58 7.36 7.06
CA VAL A 357 -11.11 8.71 7.27
C VAL A 357 -10.28 9.78 6.55
N SER A 358 -9.04 9.48 6.15
CA SER A 358 -8.17 10.38 5.40
C SER A 358 -8.39 10.34 3.88
N GLY A 359 -9.28 9.45 3.41
CA GLY A 359 -9.71 9.41 2.00
C GLY A 359 -8.97 8.39 1.13
N VAL A 360 -8.43 7.31 1.70
CA VAL A 360 -7.85 6.20 0.91
C VAL A 360 -8.88 5.64 -0.09
N ALA A 361 -8.51 5.36 -1.34
CA ALA A 361 -9.43 4.80 -2.35
C ALA A 361 -9.49 3.26 -2.27
N ILE A 362 -8.33 2.65 -2.03
CA ILE A 362 -8.11 1.22 -1.89
C ILE A 362 -7.04 1.00 -0.82
N GLU A 363 -7.24 0.03 0.06
CA GLU A 363 -6.21 -0.30 1.06
C GLU A 363 -5.90 -1.79 1.00
N ILE A 364 -4.60 -2.11 1.07
CA ILE A 364 -4.11 -3.47 1.15
C ILE A 364 -3.90 -3.83 2.61
N GLY A 365 -4.70 -4.75 3.10
CA GLY A 365 -4.51 -5.37 4.41
C GLY A 365 -4.45 -6.87 4.23
N THR A 366 -3.69 -7.63 5.01
CA THR A 366 -2.79 -7.19 6.10
C THR A 366 -1.35 -7.62 5.80
N ARG A 367 -0.38 -6.93 6.40
CA ARG A 367 1.04 -7.30 6.37
C ARG A 367 1.53 -7.66 7.79
N PRO A 368 1.05 -8.79 8.35
CA PRO A 368 1.36 -9.20 9.70
C PRO A 368 2.85 -9.52 9.91
N ALA A 369 3.31 -9.35 11.14
CA ALA A 369 4.69 -9.60 11.57
C ALA A 369 5.77 -8.86 10.74
N ALA A 370 5.41 -7.76 10.07
CA ALA A 370 6.20 -7.10 9.04
C ALA A 370 6.78 -8.08 7.99
N CYS A 371 6.07 -9.18 7.74
CA CYS A 371 6.47 -10.31 6.88
C CYS A 371 7.81 -10.98 7.25
N ARG A 372 8.22 -10.89 8.52
CA ARG A 372 9.46 -11.53 9.01
C ARG A 372 9.40 -13.05 9.05
N TYR A 373 8.20 -13.61 9.17
CA TYR A 373 8.01 -15.04 9.39
C TYR A 373 7.15 -15.65 8.28
N LYS A 374 7.67 -16.71 7.69
CA LYS A 374 6.98 -17.52 6.68
C LYS A 374 5.70 -18.13 7.25
N ASP A 375 4.62 -18.07 6.49
CA ASP A 375 3.29 -18.59 6.85
C ASP A 375 2.57 -17.84 7.99
N TYR A 376 3.02 -16.67 8.45
CA TYR A 376 2.38 -15.91 9.54
C TYR A 376 1.32 -14.93 9.04
N GLY A 377 0.36 -15.43 8.26
CA GLY A 377 -0.82 -14.68 7.82
C GLY A 377 -2.05 -15.58 7.72
N SER A 378 -3.21 -15.02 7.96
CA SER A 378 -4.49 -15.73 8.04
C SER A 378 -5.62 -14.88 7.46
N ALA A 379 -6.78 -15.51 7.30
CA ALA A 379 -7.93 -14.86 6.72
C ALA A 379 -8.73 -13.98 7.69
N LEU A 380 -8.60 -14.19 9.01
CA LEU A 380 -9.44 -13.47 9.97
C LEU A 380 -8.99 -12.03 10.20
N GLU A 381 -7.70 -11.75 10.25
CA GLU A 381 -7.19 -10.37 10.30
C GLU A 381 -7.51 -9.60 9.01
N ASN A 382 -7.52 -10.28 7.86
CA ASN A 382 -7.91 -9.71 6.58
C ASN A 382 -9.39 -9.33 6.58
N LYS A 383 -10.26 -10.22 7.06
CA LYS A 383 -11.69 -9.93 7.28
C LYS A 383 -11.87 -8.74 8.22
N PHE A 384 -11.20 -8.78 9.38
CA PHE A 384 -11.27 -7.72 10.39
C PHE A 384 -10.83 -6.37 9.83
N PHE A 385 -9.69 -6.33 9.13
CA PHE A 385 -9.18 -5.17 8.41
C PHE A 385 -10.26 -4.56 7.51
N ALA A 386 -10.84 -5.36 6.61
CA ALA A 386 -11.81 -4.87 5.64
C ALA A 386 -13.10 -4.36 6.30
N GLU A 387 -13.53 -5.00 7.39
CA GLU A 387 -14.67 -4.56 8.19
C GLU A 387 -14.40 -3.22 8.89
N VAL A 388 -13.23 -3.07 9.54
CA VAL A 388 -12.85 -1.82 10.20
C VAL A 388 -12.71 -0.70 9.17
N LEU A 389 -11.99 -0.95 8.08
CA LEU A 389 -11.78 -0.01 6.98
C LEU A 389 -13.10 0.55 6.46
N LYS A 390 -14.04 -0.34 6.10
CA LYS A 390 -15.34 0.05 5.53
C LYS A 390 -16.27 0.68 6.57
N SER A 391 -16.27 0.19 7.80
CA SER A 391 -17.07 0.78 8.88
C SER A 391 -16.59 2.19 9.23
N SER A 392 -15.28 2.40 9.26
CA SER A 392 -14.67 3.70 9.57
C SER A 392 -15.13 4.78 8.60
N ALA A 393 -15.08 4.51 7.28
CA ALA A 393 -15.55 5.44 6.26
C ALA A 393 -17.02 5.82 6.47
N LYS A 394 -17.88 4.84 6.79
CA LYS A 394 -19.31 5.05 6.92
C LYS A 394 -19.69 5.84 8.18
N ASN A 395 -18.94 5.67 9.27
CA ASN A 395 -19.40 6.02 10.61
C ASN A 395 -18.54 7.06 11.34
N LEU A 396 -17.29 7.27 10.95
CA LEU A 396 -16.36 8.13 11.69
C LEU A 396 -16.05 9.43 10.95
N LYS A 397 -15.86 10.50 11.72
CA LYS A 397 -15.13 11.69 11.31
C LYS A 397 -13.66 11.61 11.74
N LEU A 398 -12.83 12.54 11.28
CA LEU A 398 -11.42 12.64 11.69
C LEU A 398 -11.26 12.75 13.21
N THR A 399 -12.17 13.47 13.87
CA THR A 399 -12.16 13.67 15.33
C THR A 399 -12.51 12.39 16.08
N ASP A 400 -13.60 11.71 15.71
CA ASP A 400 -14.00 10.42 16.28
C ASP A 400 -12.87 9.38 16.11
N ALA A 401 -12.32 9.31 14.90
CA ALA A 401 -11.20 8.44 14.56
C ALA A 401 -9.97 8.69 15.44
N ASN A 402 -9.59 9.96 15.63
CA ASN A 402 -8.47 10.33 16.48
C ASN A 402 -8.69 9.91 17.94
N GLU A 403 -9.91 10.05 18.48
CA GLU A 403 -10.24 9.61 19.83
C GLU A 403 -10.10 8.09 20.01
N ILE A 404 -10.63 7.30 19.07
CA ILE A 404 -10.51 5.84 19.09
C ILE A 404 -9.04 5.43 19.02
N VAL A 405 -8.26 6.00 18.10
CA VAL A 405 -6.85 5.67 17.94
C VAL A 405 -6.03 6.03 19.18
N ARG A 406 -6.29 7.18 19.81
CA ARG A 406 -5.66 7.57 21.08
C ARG A 406 -5.95 6.59 22.22
N ALA A 407 -7.15 6.00 22.25
CA ALA A 407 -7.52 5.01 23.25
C ALA A 407 -6.79 3.66 23.06
N LEU A 408 -6.52 3.28 21.80
CA LEU A 408 -5.90 1.99 21.47
C LEU A 408 -4.37 2.01 21.53
N LEU A 409 -3.72 3.11 21.16
CA LEU A 409 -2.25 3.23 21.10
C LEU A 409 -1.52 2.78 22.38
N PRO A 410 -1.92 3.20 23.61
CA PRO A 410 -1.26 2.79 24.84
C PRO A 410 -1.23 1.26 25.06
N LYS A 411 -2.15 0.52 24.44
CA LYS A 411 -2.26 -0.93 24.58
C LYS A 411 -1.12 -1.69 23.91
N TYR A 412 -0.46 -1.10 22.91
CA TYR A 412 0.56 -1.79 22.13
C TYR A 412 1.84 -1.00 21.86
N GLU A 413 1.85 0.33 21.94
CA GLU A 413 2.99 1.14 21.47
C GLU A 413 4.32 0.81 22.15
N HIS A 414 4.27 0.43 23.43
CA HIS A 414 5.44 0.01 24.22
C HIS A 414 6.03 -1.34 23.78
N LYS A 415 5.31 -2.12 22.96
CA LYS A 415 5.73 -3.44 22.46
C LYS A 415 6.21 -3.41 21.01
N LEU A 416 6.19 -2.27 20.32
CA LEU A 416 6.54 -2.22 18.88
C LEU A 416 7.95 -2.74 18.56
N LYS A 417 8.90 -2.64 19.51
CA LYS A 417 10.25 -3.21 19.38
C LYS A 417 10.31 -4.73 19.56
N ASP A 418 9.42 -5.28 20.38
CA ASP A 418 9.34 -6.70 20.71
C ASP A 418 7.87 -7.17 20.64
N PRO A 419 7.30 -7.20 19.42
CA PRO A 419 5.89 -7.51 19.23
C PRO A 419 5.66 -9.02 19.39
N PRO A 420 4.44 -9.44 19.77
CA PRO A 420 4.13 -10.86 19.85
C PRO A 420 4.17 -11.48 18.45
N LYS A 421 4.93 -12.58 18.33
CA LYS A 421 5.10 -13.33 17.08
C LYS A 421 3.78 -13.85 16.53
N GLY A 422 2.83 -14.20 17.39
CA GLY A 422 1.57 -14.81 17.01
C GLY A 422 1.72 -16.26 16.53
N LYS A 423 0.79 -16.69 15.69
CA LYS A 423 0.68 -18.05 15.15
C LYS A 423 0.70 -18.05 13.63
N SER A 424 1.28 -19.09 13.05
CA SER A 424 1.23 -19.33 11.61
C SER A 424 -0.18 -19.71 11.15
N PHE A 425 -0.40 -19.65 9.84
CA PHE A 425 -1.63 -20.06 9.17
C PHE A 425 -2.16 -21.43 9.64
N PRO A 426 -1.38 -22.54 9.61
CA PRO A 426 -1.87 -23.84 10.08
C PRO A 426 -2.11 -23.90 11.59
N GLU A 427 -1.49 -23.03 12.39
CA GLU A 427 -1.67 -22.99 13.84
C GLU A 427 -2.94 -22.22 14.26
N CYS A 428 -3.40 -21.28 13.43
CA CYS A 428 -4.60 -20.46 13.71
C CYS A 428 -5.78 -20.70 12.75
N THR A 429 -5.66 -21.63 11.81
CA THR A 429 -6.73 -21.97 10.84
C THR A 429 -6.87 -23.49 10.70
N ASP A 430 -8.10 -24.00 10.74
CA ASP A 430 -8.39 -25.37 10.33
C ASP A 430 -8.29 -25.47 8.81
N LEU A 431 -7.23 -26.11 8.31
CA LEU A 431 -6.94 -26.23 6.88
C LEU A 431 -7.98 -27.03 6.09
N ARG A 432 -8.82 -27.85 6.75
CA ARG A 432 -9.87 -28.61 6.06
C ARG A 432 -11.10 -27.75 5.77
N THR A 433 -11.44 -26.88 6.72
CA THR A 433 -12.65 -26.05 6.65
C THR A 433 -12.33 -24.60 6.27
N LEU A 434 -11.05 -24.21 6.29
CA LEU A 434 -10.54 -22.85 6.15
C LEU A 434 -11.17 -21.87 7.16
N ARG A 435 -11.59 -22.39 8.32
CA ARG A 435 -12.14 -21.59 9.41
C ARG A 435 -11.05 -21.24 10.42
N PRO A 436 -11.08 -20.03 11.00
CA PRO A 436 -10.17 -19.67 12.07
C PRO A 436 -10.35 -20.59 13.29
N SER A 437 -9.28 -20.76 14.06
CA SER A 437 -9.32 -21.47 15.33
C SER A 437 -10.26 -20.78 16.32
N LYS A 438 -10.74 -21.53 17.32
CA LYS A 438 -11.60 -20.98 18.38
C LYS A 438 -10.94 -19.82 19.12
N GLU A 439 -9.66 -19.96 19.44
CA GLU A 439 -8.86 -18.92 20.10
C GLU A 439 -8.78 -17.65 19.25
N TRP A 440 -8.57 -17.80 17.93
CA TRP A 440 -8.46 -16.62 17.07
C TRP A 440 -9.80 -15.88 16.98
N LEU A 441 -10.91 -16.62 16.88
CA LEU A 441 -12.26 -16.05 16.94
C LEU A 441 -12.55 -15.36 18.27
N GLU A 442 -12.16 -15.95 19.40
CA GLU A 442 -12.38 -15.34 20.72
C GLU A 442 -11.63 -14.00 20.89
N ILE A 443 -10.42 -13.89 20.34
CA ILE A 443 -9.69 -12.62 20.31
C ILE A 443 -10.40 -11.61 19.40
N TYR A 444 -10.79 -12.03 18.20
CA TYR A 444 -11.50 -11.20 17.22
C TYR A 444 -12.82 -10.63 17.78
N GLU A 445 -13.64 -11.46 18.43
CA GLU A 445 -14.89 -11.00 19.07
C GLU A 445 -14.63 -10.06 20.25
N ARG A 446 -13.59 -10.31 21.04
CA ARG A 446 -13.21 -9.43 22.16
C ARG A 446 -12.79 -8.05 21.67
N VAL A 447 -11.98 -7.98 20.62
CA VAL A 447 -11.53 -6.70 20.06
C VAL A 447 -12.69 -5.97 19.41
N TRP A 448 -13.57 -6.65 18.67
CA TRP A 448 -14.78 -6.01 18.11
C TRP A 448 -15.67 -5.39 19.18
N LYS A 449 -15.91 -6.11 20.29
CA LYS A 449 -16.68 -5.56 21.40
C LYS A 449 -16.07 -4.27 21.96
N GLU A 450 -14.74 -4.23 22.07
CA GLU A 450 -14.05 -3.02 22.51
C GLU A 450 -14.20 -1.87 21.51
N LEU A 451 -14.14 -2.14 20.21
CA LEU A 451 -14.38 -1.12 19.18
C LEU A 451 -15.80 -0.58 19.21
N GLU A 452 -16.79 -1.44 19.46
CA GLU A 452 -18.19 -1.02 19.66
C GLU A 452 -18.34 -0.13 20.91
N ASP A 453 -17.70 -0.49 22.02
CA ASP A 453 -17.66 0.32 23.24
C ASP A 453 -16.95 1.68 23.03
N LEU A 454 -16.00 1.74 22.09
CA LEU A 454 -15.31 2.96 21.64
C LEU A 454 -16.07 3.74 20.55
N GLY A 455 -17.24 3.26 20.10
CA GLY A 455 -18.12 3.97 19.18
C GLY A 455 -17.98 3.63 17.70
N LEU A 456 -17.19 2.61 17.34
CA LEU A 456 -17.13 2.09 15.96
C LEU A 456 -18.08 0.88 15.82
N PRO A 457 -19.23 1.04 15.14
CA PRO A 457 -20.14 -0.08 14.93
C PRO A 457 -19.50 -1.13 14.00
N ARG A 458 -19.85 -2.39 14.20
CA ARG A 458 -19.38 -3.48 13.36
C ARG A 458 -19.94 -3.38 11.94
N TRP A 459 -19.13 -3.80 10.95
CA TRP A 459 -19.59 -3.89 9.56
C TRP A 459 -20.55 -5.07 9.38
N GLU A 460 -21.73 -4.81 8.82
CA GLU A 460 -22.78 -5.80 8.54
C GLU A 460 -22.69 -6.42 7.13
#